data_AF-A0A1B6KTG4-F1
#
_entry.id   AF-A0A1B6KTG4-F1
#
_cell.length_a   1.000
_cell.length_b   1.000
_cell.length_c   1.000
_cell.angle_alpha   90.00
_cell.angle_beta   90.00
_cell.angle_gamma   90.00
#
_symmetry.space_group_name_H-M   'P 1'
#
loop_
_entity.id
_entity.type
_entity.pdbx_description
1 polymer ?
#
loop_
_entity_poly.entity_id
_entity_poly.type
_entity_poly.pdbx_seq_one_letter_code
_entity_poly.pdbx_strand_id
1 'polypeptide(L)'
;KKFMGVWYQQATVSSVLRDDVTCAKYTYKTSKHGAFLVDSEMISKSGVSVVTRGVGKPKKHSHKIEVGHFHVINDNDADHSEDYNVLTTDYDSYALIYGCWELRSFLIYKSQTLEILSRER
;
A
#
# COMPACT_ATOMS: atom_id res chain seq x y z
N LYS A 1 9.05 11.44 -4.70
CA LYS A 1 8.36 12.70 -4.31
C LYS A 1 7.12 12.97 -5.17
N LYS A 2 7.16 12.81 -6.50
CA LYS A 2 5.96 13.01 -7.37
C LYS A 2 4.73 12.18 -6.98
N PHE A 3 4.97 10.95 -6.49
CA PHE A 3 3.90 10.05 -6.05
C PHE A 3 3.16 10.47 -4.76
N MET A 4 3.68 11.45 -4.01
CA MET A 4 3.09 11.86 -2.73
C MET A 4 1.69 12.48 -2.90
N GLY A 5 0.97 12.64 -1.80
CA GLY A 5 -0.40 13.16 -1.78
C GLY A 5 -1.44 12.06 -1.67
N VAL A 6 -2.68 12.39 -2.06
CA VAL A 6 -3.83 11.51 -1.93
C VAL A 6 -4.00 10.65 -3.18
N TRP A 7 -4.39 9.40 -2.97
CA TRP A 7 -4.79 8.45 -4.00
C TRP A 7 -6.05 7.71 -3.54
N TYR A 8 -7.00 7.50 -4.45
CA TYR A 8 -8.25 6.80 -4.22
C TYR A 8 -8.23 5.47 -4.97
N GLN A 9 -8.61 4.39 -4.30
CA GLN A 9 -8.71 3.07 -4.91
C GLN A 9 -9.98 2.98 -5.76
N GLN A 10 -9.80 2.80 -7.06
CA GLN A 10 -10.89 2.60 -8.02
C GLN A 10 -11.26 1.13 -8.17
N ALA A 11 -10.26 0.26 -8.18
CA ALA A 11 -10.46 -1.18 -8.28
C ALA A 11 -9.34 -1.95 -7.58
N THR A 12 -9.64 -3.17 -7.16
CA THR A 12 -8.65 -4.10 -6.63
C THR A 12 -8.96 -5.54 -7.05
N VAL A 13 -7.91 -6.31 -7.30
CA VAL A 13 -7.97 -7.77 -7.46
C VAL A 13 -7.06 -8.37 -6.40
N SER A 14 -7.58 -9.27 -5.56
CA SER A 14 -6.85 -9.87 -4.45
C SER A 14 -6.84 -11.40 -4.55
N SER A 15 -5.70 -12.04 -4.30
CA SER A 15 -5.55 -13.51 -4.35
C SER A 15 -6.11 -14.22 -3.12
N VAL A 16 -6.30 -13.51 -2.02
CA VAL A 16 -6.91 -13.99 -0.78
C VAL A 16 -7.95 -12.95 -0.34
N LEU A 17 -8.96 -13.42 0.39
CA LEU A 17 -10.03 -12.68 1.07
C LEU A 17 -9.50 -11.41 1.78
N ARG A 18 -9.23 -10.31 1.04
CA ARG A 18 -9.38 -8.95 1.59
C ARG A 18 -10.88 -8.74 1.68
N ASP A 19 -11.47 -9.42 2.64
CA ASP A 19 -12.91 -9.57 2.64
C ASP A 19 -13.62 -8.35 3.22
N ASP A 20 -12.93 -7.47 3.94
CA ASP A 20 -13.68 -6.64 4.86
C ASP A 20 -13.53 -5.15 4.67
N VAL A 21 -12.87 -4.64 3.62
CA VAL A 21 -12.74 -3.19 3.41
C VAL A 21 -12.84 -2.77 1.94
N THR A 22 -13.56 -1.67 1.69
CA THR A 22 -13.75 -1.06 0.37
C THR A 22 -13.46 0.44 0.42
N CYS A 23 -13.39 1.08 -0.75
CA CYS A 23 -13.23 2.53 -0.89
C CYS A 23 -11.97 3.08 -0.20
N ALA A 24 -10.83 2.40 -0.38
CA ALA A 24 -9.59 2.84 0.24
C ALA A 24 -9.13 4.20 -0.31
N LYS A 25 -8.70 5.06 0.60
CA LYS A 25 -8.02 6.33 0.33
C LYS A 25 -6.67 6.27 1.02
N TYR A 26 -5.62 6.49 0.25
CA TYR A 26 -4.25 6.48 0.72
C TYR A 26 -3.69 7.90 0.69
N THR A 27 -3.02 8.31 1.76
CA THR A 27 -2.30 9.59 1.83
C THR A 27 -0.83 9.35 2.08
N TYR A 28 -0.01 9.64 1.08
CA TYR A 28 1.45 9.47 1.14
C TYR A 28 2.12 10.80 1.47
N LYS A 29 2.92 10.83 2.54
CA LYS A 29 3.62 12.03 3.02
C LYS A 29 5.11 11.78 3.10
N THR A 30 5.93 12.74 2.67
CA THR A 30 7.39 12.62 2.80
C THR A 30 7.81 12.59 4.26
N SER A 31 8.76 11.72 4.60
CA SER A 31 9.40 11.68 5.93
C SER A 31 10.92 11.89 5.80
N LYS A 32 11.63 11.80 6.92
CA LYS A 32 13.10 11.93 6.97
C LYS A 32 13.78 10.70 6.35
N HIS A 33 15.04 10.87 5.95
CA HIS A 33 15.94 9.78 5.53
C HIS A 33 15.40 8.89 4.38
N GLY A 34 14.59 9.44 3.49
CA GLY A 34 14.08 8.72 2.31
C GLY A 34 12.89 7.79 2.58
N ALA A 35 12.39 7.76 3.82
CA ALA A 35 11.12 7.12 4.14
C ALA A 35 9.93 8.03 3.82
N PHE A 36 8.73 7.47 3.85
CA PHE A 36 7.47 8.18 3.74
C PHE A 36 6.43 7.57 4.68
N LEU A 37 5.44 8.37 5.05
CA LEU A 37 4.29 7.91 5.84
C LEU A 37 3.16 7.55 4.87
N VAL A 38 2.39 6.53 5.23
CA VAL A 38 1.19 6.10 4.52
C VAL A 38 0.05 6.06 5.53
N ASP A 39 -0.95 6.92 5.32
CA ASP A 39 -2.23 6.81 6.03
C ASP A 39 -3.23 6.15 5.08
N SER A 40 -3.86 5.05 5.53
CA SER A 40 -4.88 4.32 4.79
C SER A 40 -6.22 4.48 5.49
N GLU A 41 -7.21 5.06 4.80
CA GLU A 41 -8.58 5.21 5.27
C GLU A 41 -9.47 4.30 4.43
N MET A 42 -10.22 3.39 5.06
CA MET A 42 -11.04 2.40 4.37
C MET A 42 -12.38 2.22 5.09
N ILE A 43 -13.39 1.67 4.42
CA ILE A 43 -14.70 1.40 5.02
C ILE A 43 -14.89 -0.10 5.10
N SER A 44 -15.18 -0.61 6.29
CA SER A 44 -15.40 -2.03 6.46
C SER A 44 -16.71 -2.52 5.83
N LYS A 45 -16.91 -3.83 5.66
CA LYS A 45 -18.23 -4.39 5.28
C LYS A 45 -19.36 -3.98 6.24
N SER A 46 -19.04 -3.77 7.52
CA SER A 46 -19.99 -3.28 8.53
C SER A 46 -20.21 -1.77 8.50
N GLY A 47 -19.60 -1.05 7.54
CA GLY A 47 -19.70 0.40 7.41
C GLY A 47 -18.82 1.19 8.38
N VAL A 48 -17.92 0.52 9.09
CA VAL A 48 -17.02 1.16 10.07
C VAL A 48 -15.81 1.72 9.34
N SER A 49 -15.48 2.99 9.62
CA SER A 49 -14.24 3.59 9.13
C SER A 49 -13.03 2.97 9.83
N VAL A 50 -12.11 2.42 9.05
CA VAL A 50 -10.85 1.83 9.52
C VAL A 50 -9.72 2.72 9.03
N VAL A 51 -8.87 3.16 9.97
CA VAL A 51 -7.70 3.99 9.66
C VAL A 51 -6.44 3.27 10.13
N THR A 52 -5.51 3.03 9.21
CA THR A 52 -4.22 2.42 9.49
C THR A 52 -3.12 3.40 9.11
N ARG A 53 -2.03 3.41 9.88
CA ARG A 53 -0.83 4.19 9.58
C ARG A 53 0.36 3.26 9.45
N GLY A 54 1.27 3.62 8.55
CA GLY A 54 2.51 2.90 8.39
C GLY A 54 3.64 3.75 7.82
N VAL A 55 4.83 3.18 7.87
CA VAL A 55 6.06 3.79 7.34
C VAL A 55 6.52 2.99 6.12
N GLY A 56 6.51 3.65 4.96
CA GLY A 56 7.05 3.13 3.71
C GLY A 56 8.55 3.44 3.56
N LYS A 57 9.33 2.43 3.17
CA LYS A 57 10.76 2.57 2.87
C LYS A 57 11.07 1.98 1.49
N PRO A 58 11.82 2.67 0.62
CA PRO A 58 12.23 2.11 -0.66
C PRO A 58 13.05 0.83 -0.47
N LYS A 59 12.79 -0.20 -1.30
CA LYS A 59 13.63 -1.39 -1.31
C LYS A 59 14.99 -1.06 -1.93
N LYS A 60 16.00 -1.79 -1.48
CA LYS A 60 17.37 -1.67 -1.97
C LYS A 60 17.85 -3.03 -2.45
N HIS A 61 18.39 -3.07 -3.66
CA HIS A 61 19.07 -4.24 -4.20
C HIS A 61 20.49 -3.85 -4.61
N SER A 62 21.49 -4.57 -4.11
CA SER A 62 22.91 -4.26 -4.33
C SER A 62 23.28 -2.79 -4.07
N HIS A 63 22.78 -2.22 -2.96
CA HIS A 63 22.95 -0.82 -2.55
C HIS A 63 22.28 0.25 -3.43
N LYS A 64 21.55 -0.14 -4.49
CA LYS A 64 20.77 0.78 -5.32
C LYS A 64 19.32 0.78 -4.87
N ILE A 65 18.69 1.96 -4.89
CA ILE A 65 17.25 2.10 -4.61
C ILE A 65 16.48 1.57 -5.80
N GLU A 66 15.56 0.65 -5.56
CA GLU A 66 14.62 0.16 -6.57
C GLU A 66 13.43 1.12 -6.64
N VAL A 67 13.41 1.95 -7.69
CA VAL A 67 12.36 2.96 -7.87
C VAL A 67 11.01 2.27 -8.04
N GLY A 68 10.01 2.70 -7.26
CA GLY A 68 8.67 2.12 -7.30
C GLY A 68 8.48 0.91 -6.39
N HIS A 69 9.57 0.32 -5.87
CA HIS A 69 9.51 -0.80 -4.94
C HIS A 69 9.69 -0.29 -3.51
N PHE A 70 8.75 -0.62 -2.63
CA PHE A 70 8.80 -0.17 -1.26
C PHE A 70 8.17 -1.18 -0.30
N HIS A 71 8.64 -1.12 0.93
CA HIS A 71 8.18 -1.95 2.03
C HIS A 71 7.44 -1.06 3.03
N VAL A 72 6.22 -1.45 3.40
CA VAL A 72 5.40 -0.75 4.39
C VAL A 72 5.36 -1.57 5.67
N ILE A 73 5.66 -0.92 6.78
CA ILE A 73 5.50 -1.49 8.13
C ILE A 73 4.35 -0.74 8.80
N ASN A 74 3.33 -1.46 9.25
CA ASN A 74 2.20 -0.85 9.95
C ASN A 74 2.59 -0.48 11.38
N ASP A 75 2.16 0.70 11.84
CA ASP A 75 2.52 1.22 13.17
C ASP A 75 1.96 0.35 14.31
N ASN A 76 0.80 -0.28 14.08
CA ASN A 76 0.10 -1.10 15.07
C ASN A 76 0.51 -2.57 15.04
N ASP A 77 1.28 -2.99 14.03
CA ASP A 77 1.69 -4.38 13.85
C ASP A 77 3.01 -4.43 13.06
N ALA A 78 4.12 -4.41 13.80
CA ALA A 78 5.45 -4.42 13.21
C ALA A 78 5.82 -5.76 12.57
N ASP A 79 5.12 -6.85 12.93
CA ASP A 79 5.31 -8.18 12.37
C ASP A 79 4.54 -8.35 11.05
N HIS A 80 3.51 -7.52 10.82
CA HIS A 80 2.84 -7.38 9.53
C HIS A 80 3.46 -6.28 8.68
N SER A 81 4.27 -6.73 7.72
CA SER A 81 4.87 -5.88 6.72
C SER A 81 4.55 -6.35 5.31
N GLU A 82 4.45 -5.38 4.41
CA GLU A 82 3.93 -5.59 3.06
C GLU A 82 4.87 -4.98 2.03
N ASP A 83 5.17 -5.74 0.97
CA ASP A 83 5.94 -5.26 -0.16
C ASP A 83 5.01 -4.78 -1.27
N TYR A 84 5.31 -3.60 -1.80
CA TYR A 84 4.54 -2.95 -2.85
C TYR A 84 5.44 -2.51 -4.00
N ASN A 85 4.90 -2.62 -5.21
CA ASN A 85 5.54 -2.23 -6.44
C ASN A 85 4.58 -1.33 -7.23
N VAL A 86 4.98 -0.08 -7.48
CA VAL A 86 4.31 0.77 -8.48
C VAL A 86 4.68 0.25 -9.86
N LEU A 87 3.78 -0.49 -10.50
CA LEU A 87 4.01 -1.08 -11.81
C LEU A 87 4.03 -0.01 -12.91
N THR A 88 3.13 0.96 -12.81
CA THR A 88 3.07 2.13 -13.71
C THR A 88 2.30 3.26 -13.05
N THR A 89 2.64 4.50 -13.38
CA THR A 89 1.95 5.70 -12.94
C THR A 89 2.39 6.88 -13.78
N ASP A 90 1.47 7.80 -14.08
CA ASP A 90 1.80 9.11 -14.61
C ASP A 90 1.99 10.17 -13.50
N TYR A 91 1.89 9.75 -12.24
CA TYR A 91 1.96 10.55 -11.00
C TYR A 91 0.81 11.53 -10.77
N ASP A 92 0.12 11.93 -11.84
CA ASP A 92 -0.83 13.04 -11.84
C ASP A 92 -2.29 12.59 -11.96
N SER A 93 -2.56 11.40 -12.50
CA SER A 93 -3.92 10.91 -12.68
C SER A 93 -4.14 9.48 -12.19
N TYR A 94 -3.21 8.55 -12.47
CA TYR A 94 -3.39 7.13 -12.17
C TYR A 94 -2.13 6.44 -11.64
N ALA A 95 -2.34 5.34 -10.92
CA ALA A 95 -1.28 4.40 -10.56
C ALA A 95 -1.81 2.96 -10.57
N LEU A 96 -0.98 2.05 -11.06
CA LEU A 96 -1.18 0.61 -10.90
C LEU A 96 -0.17 0.10 -9.88
N ILE A 97 -0.65 -0.44 -8.77
CA ILE A 97 0.18 -0.96 -7.69
C ILE A 97 -0.05 -2.45 -7.55
N TYR A 98 1.04 -3.19 -7.41
CA TYR A 98 1.01 -4.59 -7.02
C TYR A 98 1.55 -4.73 -5.59
N GLY A 99 0.76 -5.37 -4.73
CA GLY A 99 1.12 -5.69 -3.34
C GLY A 99 1.37 -7.18 -3.17
N CYS A 100 2.29 -7.54 -2.29
CA CYS A 100 2.57 -8.91 -1.92
C CYS A 100 3.04 -8.99 -0.47
N TRP A 101 2.45 -9.89 0.30
CA TRP A 101 2.86 -10.16 1.66
C TRP A 101 2.59 -11.61 2.05
N GLU A 102 3.33 -12.07 3.06
CA GLU A 102 3.12 -13.40 3.64
C GLU A 102 2.25 -13.26 4.87
N LEU A 103 1.13 -13.99 4.89
CA LEU A 103 0.33 -14.15 6.09
C LEU A 103 0.93 -15.30 6.88
N ARG A 104 1.64 -14.97 7.96
CA ARG A 104 2.18 -15.95 8.90
C ARG A 104 1.08 -16.42 9.85
N SER A 105 0.29 -17.40 9.43
CA SER A 105 -0.58 -18.18 10.32
C SER A 105 -0.05 -19.63 10.42
N PHE A 106 -0.89 -20.57 10.86
CA PHE A 106 -0.54 -22.00 11.00
C PHE A 106 -0.10 -22.67 9.68
N LEU A 107 -0.41 -22.03 8.54
CA LEU A 107 0.14 -22.32 7.22
C LEU A 107 0.64 -21.00 6.63
N ILE A 108 1.76 -21.03 5.91
CA ILE A 108 2.29 -19.85 5.20
C ILE A 108 1.50 -19.71 3.89
N TYR A 109 0.71 -18.65 3.78
CA TYR A 109 0.03 -18.31 2.52
C TYR A 109 0.59 -17.02 1.96
N LYS A 110 0.81 -17.00 0.65
CA LYS A 110 1.11 -15.79 -0.10
C LYS A 110 -0.18 -15.04 -0.39
N SER A 111 -0.27 -13.80 0.06
CA SER A 111 -1.33 -12.87 -0.32
C SER A 111 -0.79 -11.84 -1.30
N GLN A 112 -1.58 -11.53 -2.31
CA GLN A 112 -1.21 -10.63 -3.39
C GLN A 112 -2.40 -9.73 -3.75
N THR A 113 -2.12 -8.49 -4.13
CA THR A 113 -3.13 -7.55 -4.63
C THR A 113 -2.64 -6.82 -5.87
N LEU A 114 -3.58 -6.45 -6.73
CA LEU A 114 -3.40 -5.50 -7.82
C LEU A 114 -4.43 -4.39 -7.65
N GLU A 115 -3.96 -3.16 -7.46
CA GLU A 115 -4.79 -2.00 -7.14
C GLU A 115 -4.66 -0.94 -8.24
N ILE A 116 -5.81 -0.44 -8.70
CA ILE A 116 -5.90 0.72 -9.59
C ILE A 116 -6.26 1.92 -8.73
N LEU A 117 -5.37 2.91 -8.72
CA LEU A 117 -5.55 4.16 -7.98
C LEU A 117 -5.72 5.34 -8.92
N SER A 118 -6.46 6.34 -8.48
CA SER A 118 -6.61 7.63 -9.14
C SER A 118 -6.44 8.81 -8.18
N ARG A 119 -6.13 9.99 -8.72
CA ARG A 119 -6.10 11.24 -7.92
C ARG A 119 -7.49 11.79 -7.61
N GLU A 120 -8.47 11.47 -8.45
CA GLU A 120 -9.87 11.83 -8.28
C GLU A 120 -10.68 10.65 -7.74
N ARG A 121 -11.79 10.91 -7.06
CA ARG A 121 -12.60 9.88 -6.41
C ARG A 121 -13.60 9.28 -7.39
#